data_AF-A0A382FSR0-F1
#
_entry.id   AF-A0A382FSR0-F1
#
_cell.length_a   1.000
_cell.length_b   1.000
_cell.length_c   1.000
_cell.angle_alpha   90.00
_cell.angle_beta   90.00
_cell.angle_gamma   90.00
#
_symmetry.space_group_name_H-M   'P 1'
#
loop_
_entity.id
_entity.type
_entity.pdbx_description
1 polymer ?
#
loop_
_entity_poly.entity_id
_entity_poly.type
_entity_poly.pdbx_seq_one_letter_code
_entity_poly.pdbx_strand_id
1 'polypeptide(L)'
;MQTKNKLNGECLCGNISWEMHGPYEFFGMCQCSRCRKVTGAAFATNLFVKPEQFSWLSGKNKRGEYNLSPPNTFGNAFCNNCGSRVPRQTARGWMLAPLGSTMELPDIEPTLVCPEDHTDWFTNLEEILKKGK
;
A
#
# COMPACT_ATOMS: atom_id res chain seq x y z
N MET A 1 9.00 -0.12 19.78
CA MET A 1 7.61 0.02 19.25
C MET A 1 6.99 -1.37 19.28
N GLN A 2 5.73 -1.52 19.73
CA GLN A 2 5.10 -2.84 19.84
C GLN A 2 4.48 -3.22 18.49
N THR A 3 4.77 -4.43 18.01
CA THR A 3 4.12 -5.01 16.83
C THR A 3 2.69 -5.40 17.18
N LYS A 4 1.74 -5.28 16.23
CA LYS A 4 0.33 -5.61 16.47
C LYS A 4 -0.19 -6.68 15.50
N ASN A 5 -0.99 -7.59 16.06
CA ASN A 5 -1.78 -8.57 15.30
C ASN A 5 -3.10 -7.99 14.77
N LYS A 6 -3.45 -6.75 15.13
CA LYS A 6 -4.59 -6.01 14.57
C LYS A 6 -4.11 -4.63 14.16
N LEU A 7 -4.38 -4.26 12.91
CA LEU A 7 -4.09 -2.94 12.37
C LEU A 7 -5.37 -2.27 11.90
N ASN A 8 -5.52 -0.99 12.23
CA ASN A 8 -6.57 -0.15 11.68
C ASN A 8 -5.97 0.81 10.65
N GLY A 9 -6.75 1.10 9.62
CA GLY A 9 -6.38 2.10 8.64
C GLY A 9 -7.55 2.94 8.20
N GLU A 10 -7.24 4.13 7.73
CA GLU A 10 -8.20 5.06 7.16
C GLU A 10 -7.60 5.85 6.00
N CYS A 11 -8.47 6.34 5.11
CA CYS A 11 -8.05 7.32 4.12
C CYS A 11 -7.81 8.68 4.79
N LEU A 12 -7.10 9.59 4.11
CA LEU A 12 -6.73 10.91 4.65
C LEU A 12 -7.92 11.73 5.18
N CYS A 13 -9.09 11.59 4.58
CA CYS A 13 -10.30 12.32 5.00
C CYS A 13 -11.19 11.54 5.98
N GLY A 14 -10.80 10.35 6.43
CA GLY A 14 -11.57 9.51 7.37
C GLY A 14 -12.86 8.88 6.81
N ASN A 15 -13.23 9.19 5.56
CA ASN A 15 -14.47 8.68 4.95
C ASN A 15 -14.49 7.16 4.73
N ILE A 16 -13.32 6.53 4.68
CA ILE A 16 -13.12 5.10 4.48
C ILE A 16 -12.19 4.61 5.58
N SER A 17 -12.60 3.58 6.29
CA SER A 17 -11.79 2.94 7.33
C SER A 17 -11.94 1.42 7.27
N TRP A 18 -10.92 0.72 7.74
CA TRP A 18 -10.84 -0.74 7.73
C TRP A 18 -10.00 -1.24 8.89
N GLU A 19 -10.16 -2.52 9.17
CA GLU A 19 -9.29 -3.28 10.05
C GLU A 19 -8.77 -4.52 9.34
N MET A 20 -7.58 -4.96 9.76
CA MET A 20 -6.98 -6.20 9.32
C MET A 20 -6.26 -6.89 10.47
N HIS A 21 -6.38 -8.20 10.49
CA HIS A 21 -5.83 -9.07 11.52
C HIS A 21 -4.72 -9.94 10.94
N GLY A 22 -3.68 -10.18 11.71
CA GLY A 22 -2.68 -11.17 11.37
C GLY A 22 -3.24 -12.61 11.52
N PRO A 23 -2.47 -13.63 11.12
CA PRO A 23 -1.13 -13.53 10.53
C PRO A 23 -1.13 -12.81 9.17
N TYR A 24 -0.15 -11.95 8.94
CA TYR A 24 0.01 -11.25 7.66
C TYR A 24 0.69 -12.16 6.63
N GLU A 25 0.17 -12.17 5.40
CA GLU A 25 0.66 -13.04 4.32
C GLU A 25 1.93 -12.48 3.69
N PHE A 26 2.03 -11.16 3.56
CA PHE A 26 3.17 -10.50 2.93
C PHE A 26 3.23 -9.03 3.31
N PHE A 27 4.45 -8.52 3.50
CA PHE A 27 4.74 -7.10 3.64
C PHE A 27 5.71 -6.70 2.53
N GLY A 28 5.18 -6.01 1.50
CA GLY A 28 5.94 -5.63 0.32
C GLY A 28 6.19 -4.13 0.22
N MET A 29 7.45 -3.75 0.03
CA MET A 29 7.86 -2.42 -0.42
C MET A 29 8.22 -2.51 -1.90
N CYS A 30 7.26 -2.28 -2.78
CA CYS A 30 7.46 -2.41 -4.22
C CYS A 30 7.84 -1.08 -4.84
N GLN A 31 8.98 -1.03 -5.54
CA GLN A 31 9.47 0.19 -6.13
C GLN A 31 9.29 0.27 -7.64
N CYS A 32 8.62 -0.69 -8.29
CA CYS A 32 8.44 -0.67 -9.74
C CYS A 32 7.71 0.57 -10.25
N SER A 33 7.86 0.89 -11.54
CA SER A 33 7.32 2.11 -12.15
C SER A 33 5.82 2.31 -11.93
N ARG A 34 5.02 1.24 -11.91
CA ARG A 34 3.58 1.31 -11.63
C ARG A 34 3.29 1.68 -10.18
N CYS A 35 4.02 1.10 -9.23
CA CYS A 35 3.91 1.40 -7.80
C CYS A 35 4.33 2.84 -7.50
N ARG A 36 5.42 3.33 -8.12
CA ARG A 36 5.83 4.73 -8.03
C ARG A 36 4.78 5.67 -8.59
N LYS A 37 4.26 5.41 -9.80
CA LYS A 37 3.20 6.24 -10.43
C LYS A 37 1.93 6.33 -9.60
N VAL A 38 1.52 5.24 -8.96
CA VAL A 38 0.30 5.22 -8.14
C VAL A 38 0.47 5.90 -6.79
N THR A 39 1.67 5.92 -6.23
CA THR A 39 1.94 6.51 -4.90
C THR A 39 2.53 7.90 -4.96
N GLY A 40 3.15 8.29 -6.08
CA GLY A 40 4.00 9.47 -6.16
C GLY A 40 5.29 9.36 -5.32
N ALA A 41 5.61 8.16 -4.82
CA ALA A 41 6.74 7.92 -3.91
C ALA A 41 7.74 6.91 -4.51
N ALA A 42 8.88 6.75 -3.84
CA ALA A 42 9.90 5.77 -4.23
C ALA A 42 9.40 4.33 -4.20
N PHE A 43 8.46 4.02 -3.30
CA PHE A 43 7.89 2.69 -3.12
C PHE A 43 6.40 2.76 -2.77
N ALA A 44 5.66 1.73 -3.17
CA ALA A 44 4.37 1.41 -2.59
C ALA A 44 4.56 0.37 -1.48
N THR A 45 4.29 0.80 -0.25
CA THR A 45 4.35 -0.02 0.97
C THR A 45 2.99 -0.66 1.21
N ASN A 46 2.89 -1.97 1.04
CA ASN A 46 1.62 -2.69 1.13
C ASN A 46 1.72 -3.91 2.04
N LEU A 47 0.66 -4.15 2.79
CA LEU A 47 0.48 -5.33 3.62
C LEU A 47 -0.64 -6.19 3.04
N PHE A 48 -0.49 -7.50 3.15
CA PHE A 48 -1.41 -8.48 2.57
C PHE A 48 -1.94 -9.42 3.64
N VAL A 49 -3.24 -9.71 3.58
CA VAL A 49 -3.94 -10.69 4.43
C VAL A 49 -4.90 -11.51 3.59
N LYS A 50 -5.37 -12.64 4.11
CA LYS A 50 -6.50 -13.36 3.50
C LYS A 50 -7.79 -12.54 3.64
N PRO A 51 -8.78 -12.71 2.74
CA PRO A 51 -10.05 -11.98 2.80
C PRO A 51 -10.77 -12.05 4.15
N GLU A 52 -10.70 -13.20 4.83
CA GLU A 52 -11.39 -13.45 6.09
C GLU A 52 -10.79 -12.65 7.26
N GLN A 53 -9.56 -12.16 7.10
CA GLN A 53 -8.84 -11.38 8.09
C GLN A 53 -9.00 -9.87 7.90
N PHE A 54 -9.79 -9.45 6.91
CA PHE A 54 -10.00 -8.05 6.57
C PHE A 54 -11.47 -7.66 6.78
N SER A 55 -11.71 -6.48 7.32
CA SER A 55 -13.06 -5.93 7.44
C SER A 55 -13.09 -4.44 7.11
N TRP A 56 -14.08 -4.04 6.30
CA TRP A 56 -14.40 -2.62 6.14
C TRP A 56 -15.17 -2.14 7.36
N LEU A 57 -14.69 -1.07 7.99
CA LEU A 57 -15.39 -0.43 9.11
C LEU A 57 -16.33 0.67 8.61
N SER A 58 -15.90 1.41 7.57
CA SER A 58 -16.73 2.43 6.93
C SER A 58 -16.35 2.67 5.46
N GLY A 59 -17.29 3.20 4.68
CA GLY A 59 -16.97 3.82 3.39
C GLY A 59 -16.52 2.89 2.25
N LYS A 60 -16.74 1.57 2.34
CA LYS A 60 -16.43 0.62 1.25
C LYS A 60 -16.93 1.10 -0.11
N ASN A 61 -18.14 1.64 -0.18
CA ASN A 61 -18.78 2.14 -1.40
C ASN A 61 -18.26 3.53 -1.87
N LYS A 62 -17.43 4.22 -1.08
CA LYS A 62 -16.84 5.53 -1.42
C LYS A 62 -15.47 5.42 -2.11
N ARG A 63 -15.08 4.20 -2.52
CA ARG A 63 -13.81 3.94 -3.20
C ARG A 63 -14.00 3.90 -4.73
N GLY A 64 -12.98 4.33 -5.45
CA GLY A 64 -12.77 4.06 -6.86
C GLY A 64 -11.74 2.95 -7.05
N GLU A 65 -11.79 2.26 -8.18
CA GLU A 65 -10.82 1.24 -8.55
C GLU A 65 -10.31 1.48 -9.97
N TYR A 66 -9.03 1.23 -10.18
CA TYR A 66 -8.36 1.22 -11.48
C TYR A 66 -7.66 -0.12 -11.65
N ASN A 67 -7.95 -0.84 -12.72
CA ASN A 67 -7.32 -2.11 -13.04
C ASN A 67 -6.78 -2.07 -14.47
N LEU A 68 -5.58 -2.61 -14.68
CA LEU A 68 -5.10 -2.85 -16.03
C LEU A 68 -5.85 -4.03 -16.66
N SER A 69 -6.04 -3.97 -17.97
CA SER A 69 -6.70 -5.04 -18.71
C SER A 69 -5.87 -6.34 -18.66
N PRO A 70 -6.53 -7.51 -18.69
CA PRO A 70 -5.86 -8.80 -18.84
C PRO A 70 -4.89 -8.82 -20.03
N PRO A 71 -3.76 -9.56 -19.92
CA PRO A 71 -3.40 -10.48 -18.84
C PRO A 71 -2.74 -9.79 -17.63
N ASN A 72 -2.76 -8.46 -17.55
CA ASN A 72 -2.16 -7.74 -16.42
C ASN A 72 -3.05 -7.83 -15.17
N THR A 73 -2.43 -8.00 -13.99
CA THR A 73 -3.12 -8.13 -12.69
C THR A 73 -2.93 -6.92 -11.78
N PHE A 74 -2.25 -5.88 -12.27
CA PHE A 74 -2.04 -4.64 -11.55
C PHE A 74 -3.36 -3.86 -11.43
N GLY A 75 -3.55 -3.32 -10.24
CA GLY A 75 -4.66 -2.43 -9.95
C GLY A 75 -4.41 -1.59 -8.71
N ASN A 76 -5.25 -0.59 -8.52
CA ASN A 76 -5.25 0.33 -7.40
C ASN A 76 -6.68 0.62 -6.96
N ALA A 77 -6.88 0.85 -5.66
CA ALA A 77 -8.12 1.41 -5.13
C ALA A 77 -7.79 2.69 -4.38
N PHE A 78 -8.69 3.67 -4.45
CA PHE A 78 -8.51 4.99 -3.87
C PHE A 78 -9.81 5.55 -3.33
N CYS A 79 -9.74 6.46 -2.37
CA CYS A 79 -10.90 7.20 -1.89
C CYS A 79 -11.34 8.22 -2.95
N ASN A 80 -12.61 8.22 -3.34
CA ASN A 80 -13.14 9.18 -4.34
C ASN A 80 -13.13 10.63 -3.85
N ASN A 81 -12.97 10.86 -2.54
CA ASN A 81 -12.95 12.21 -1.95
C ASN A 81 -11.54 12.79 -1.83
N CYS A 82 -10.57 12.03 -1.29
CA CYS A 82 -9.21 12.54 -1.02
C CYS A 82 -8.11 11.91 -1.88
N GLY A 83 -8.43 10.95 -2.75
CA GLY A 83 -7.46 10.27 -3.62
C GLY A 83 -6.50 9.31 -2.90
N SER A 84 -6.49 9.27 -1.56
CA SER A 84 -5.65 8.33 -0.80
C SER A 84 -5.92 6.90 -1.24
N ARG A 85 -4.85 6.11 -1.36
CA ARG A 85 -4.97 4.68 -1.60
C ARG A 85 -5.75 4.02 -0.46
N VAL A 86 -6.56 3.04 -0.81
CA VAL A 86 -7.32 2.23 0.15
C VAL A 86 -7.18 0.74 -0.20
N PRO A 87 -7.62 -0.17 0.67
CA PRO A 87 -7.49 -1.60 0.42
C PRO A 87 -8.23 -2.07 -0.82
N ARG A 88 -7.72 -3.14 -1.43
CA ARG A 88 -8.35 -3.82 -2.55
C ARG A 88 -8.10 -5.31 -2.51
N GLN A 89 -8.97 -6.08 -3.16
CA GLN A 89 -8.67 -7.48 -3.45
C GLN A 89 -7.74 -7.57 -4.66
N THR A 90 -6.74 -8.45 -4.58
CA THR A 90 -5.78 -8.73 -5.65
C THR A 90 -6.27 -9.87 -6.54
N ALA A 91 -5.69 -10.02 -7.73
CA ALA A 91 -6.01 -11.14 -8.62
C ALA A 91 -5.68 -12.53 -8.02
N ARG A 92 -4.84 -12.59 -6.98
CA ARG A 92 -4.52 -13.81 -6.22
C ARG A 92 -5.49 -14.08 -5.07
N GLY A 93 -6.53 -13.26 -4.92
CA GLY A 93 -7.54 -13.40 -3.87
C GLY A 93 -7.19 -12.71 -2.54
N TRP A 94 -5.95 -12.32 -2.29
CA TRP A 94 -5.56 -11.60 -1.06
C TRP A 94 -6.12 -10.18 -1.00
N MET A 95 -6.33 -9.69 0.22
CA MET A 95 -6.59 -8.28 0.49
C MET A 95 -5.26 -7.54 0.70
N LEU A 96 -5.03 -6.55 -0.15
CA LEU A 96 -3.88 -5.63 -0.07
C LEU A 96 -4.34 -4.34 0.59
N ALA A 97 -3.66 -3.89 1.64
CA ALA A 97 -3.83 -2.54 2.21
C ALA A 97 -2.54 -1.72 2.12
N PRO A 98 -2.63 -0.41 1.82
CA PRO A 98 -1.49 0.49 1.89
C PRO A 98 -1.11 0.73 3.36
N LEU A 99 0.12 0.38 3.74
CA LEU A 99 0.55 0.49 5.14
C LEU A 99 0.64 1.96 5.60
N GLY A 100 0.91 2.90 4.68
CA GLY A 100 0.96 4.33 4.96
C GLY A 100 -0.39 4.95 5.37
N SER A 101 -1.49 4.20 5.25
CA SER A 101 -2.80 4.56 5.78
C SER A 101 -3.05 3.98 7.19
N THR A 102 -2.03 3.41 7.81
CA THR A 102 -2.02 2.89 9.18
C THR A 102 -0.88 3.56 9.94
N MET A 103 -1.03 3.77 11.25
CA MET A 103 0.03 4.32 12.11
C MET A 103 0.75 3.23 12.91
N GLU A 104 0.43 1.96 12.64
CA GLU A 104 0.81 0.80 13.45
C GLU A 104 1.78 -0.09 12.66
N LEU A 105 2.62 -0.85 13.37
CA LEU A 105 3.63 -1.73 12.76
C LEU A 105 3.15 -3.18 12.77
N PRO A 106 3.19 -3.90 11.64
CA PRO A 106 2.89 -5.33 11.60
C PRO A 106 3.97 -6.13 12.32
N ASP A 107 3.66 -7.38 12.67
CA ASP A 107 4.59 -8.33 13.30
C ASP A 107 5.40 -9.17 12.29
N ILE A 108 5.53 -8.67 11.05
CA ILE A 108 6.36 -9.27 9.99
C ILE A 108 7.30 -8.22 9.39
N GLU A 109 8.44 -8.67 8.87
CA GLU A 109 9.44 -7.81 8.23
C GLU A 109 9.08 -7.47 6.77
N PRO A 110 9.43 -6.26 6.27
CA PRO A 110 9.22 -5.89 4.89
C PRO A 110 10.17 -6.62 3.95
N THR A 111 9.67 -6.94 2.75
CA THR A 111 10.47 -7.39 1.61
C THR A 111 10.52 -6.30 0.54
N LEU A 112 11.71 -5.94 0.08
CA LEU A 112 11.88 -5.08 -1.09
C LEU A 112 11.51 -5.84 -2.37
N VAL A 113 10.65 -5.25 -3.19
CA VAL A 113 10.14 -5.87 -4.43
C VAL A 113 10.53 -5.04 -5.64
N CYS A 114 11.02 -5.71 -6.68
CA CYS A 114 11.62 -5.12 -7.89
C CYS A 114 12.85 -4.23 -7.59
N PRO A 115 13.89 -4.75 -6.89
CA PRO A 115 15.11 -4.01 -6.56
C PRO A 115 15.77 -3.31 -7.79
N GLU A 116 15.58 -3.86 -8.98
CA GLU A 116 16.14 -3.40 -10.24
C GLU A 116 15.38 -2.26 -10.94
N ASP A 117 14.07 -2.10 -10.67
CA ASP A 117 13.24 -1.02 -11.25
C ASP A 117 13.14 0.13 -10.24
N HIS A 118 14.28 0.74 -9.90
CA HIS A 118 14.35 1.94 -9.07
C HIS A 118 14.68 3.19 -9.90
N THR A 119 14.54 4.36 -9.28
CA THR A 119 14.95 5.64 -9.87
C THR A 119 16.22 6.17 -9.21
N ASP A 120 17.14 6.71 -10.01
CA ASP A 120 18.42 7.26 -9.55
C ASP A 120 18.27 8.35 -8.50
N TRP A 121 17.17 9.12 -8.56
CA TRP A 121 16.95 10.20 -7.60
C TRP A 121 16.69 9.70 -6.17
N PHE A 122 16.20 8.47 -6.03
CA PHE A 122 15.95 7.85 -4.73
C PHE A 122 17.19 7.15 -4.21
N THR A 123 17.91 6.42 -5.06
CA THR A 123 19.12 5.69 -4.67
C THR A 123 20.30 6.62 -4.36
N ASN A 124 20.38 7.78 -5.02
CA ASN A 124 21.41 8.79 -4.80
C ASN A 124 20.86 10.04 -4.08
N LEU A 125 19.81 9.88 -3.27
CA LEU A 125 19.10 11.00 -2.63
C LEU A 125 20.06 11.91 -1.84
N GLU A 126 20.99 11.33 -1.06
CA GLU A 126 21.95 12.12 -0.31
C GLU A 126 22.85 12.99 -1.19
N GLU A 127 23.35 12.45 -2.29
CA GLU A 127 24.21 13.19 -3.22
C GLU A 127 23.44 14.32 -3.89
N ILE A 128 22.17 14.08 -4.25
CA ILE A 128 21.30 15.08 -4.86
C ILE A 128 21.00 16.21 -3.87
N LEU A 129 20.68 15.89 -2.62
CA LEU A 129 20.45 16.89 -1.57
C LEU A 129 21.70 17.70 -1.26
N LYS A 130 22.90 17.11 -1.39
CA LYS A 130 24.19 17.80 -1.22
C LYS A 130 24.51 18.73 -2.40
N LYS A 131 24.15 18.38 -3.65
CA LYS A 131 24.38 19.22 -4.85
C LYS A 131 23.49 20.47 -4.93
N GLY A 132 22.41 20.52 -4.15
CA GLY A 132 21.50 21.67 -4.08
C GLY A 132 21.85 22.71 -3.02
N LYS A 133 22.97 22.54 -2.30
CA LYS A 133 23.58 23.53 -1.40
C LYS A 133 24.83 24.11 -2.03
#